data_AF-A0A0G3H099-F1
#
_entry.id   AF-A0A0G3H099-F1
#
_cell.length_a   1.000
_cell.length_b   1.000
_cell.length_c   1.000
_cell.angle_alpha   90.00
_cell.angle_beta   90.00
_cell.angle_gamma   90.00
#
_symmetry.space_group_name_H-M   'P 1'
#
loop_
_entity.id
_entity.type
_entity.pdbx_description
1 polymer ?
#
loop_
_entity_poly.entity_id
_entity_poly.type
_entity_poly.pdbx_seq_one_letter_code
_entity_poly.pdbx_strand_id
1 'polypeptide(L)'
;MKKNVPFWVRNIEGVNDGSGSATSTNDEAKEGAGETSESGKGSGGATDDADHWKAQARKWEKRAKENQSAAEKLKEREDAEKSELQKAEERLAEAVKARTDVESRLARSEIALEFGLSKSDADMFLHGSEEDMRQQAKKLAQLGKSTGSKGSAASDPYQGRESGSSSRKDAESWAERLLGSAH
;
A
#
# COMPACT_ATOMS: atom_id res chain seq x y z
N MET A 1 -15.74 50.80 5.50
CA MET A 1 -14.81 49.88 6.19
C MET A 1 -13.94 49.21 5.14
N LYS A 2 -12.67 49.63 4.98
CA LYS A 2 -11.76 49.04 3.98
C LYS A 2 -11.10 47.82 4.63
N LYS A 3 -11.37 46.62 4.11
CA LYS A 3 -10.78 45.37 4.60
C LYS A 3 -9.30 45.36 4.18
N ASN A 4 -8.40 45.46 5.14
CA ASN A 4 -6.96 45.39 4.90
C ASN A 4 -6.59 43.92 4.68
N VAL A 5 -6.40 43.53 3.41
CA VAL A 5 -6.03 42.16 3.06
C VAL A 5 -4.50 42.07 3.14
N PRO A 6 -3.93 41.16 3.93
CA PRO A 6 -2.49 41.11 4.14
C PRO A 6 -1.77 40.63 2.87
N PHE A 7 -0.55 41.13 2.66
CA PHE A 7 0.22 41.04 1.41
C PHE A 7 0.49 39.62 0.89
N TRP A 8 0.38 38.60 1.75
CA TRP A 8 0.58 37.19 1.43
C TRP A 8 -0.67 36.49 0.86
N VAL A 9 -1.83 37.15 0.85
CA VAL A 9 -3.11 36.61 0.36
C VAL A 9 -3.33 36.90 -1.14
N ARG A 10 -2.40 37.57 -1.82
CA ARG A 10 -2.52 37.95 -3.23
C ARG A 10 -2.12 36.83 -4.23
N ASN A 11 -1.71 35.65 -3.76
CA ASN A 11 -1.07 34.64 -4.62
C ASN A 11 -1.77 33.26 -4.66
N ILE A 12 -3.03 33.19 -4.22
CA ILE A 12 -3.83 31.96 -4.28
C ILE A 12 -5.15 32.29 -4.98
N GLU A 13 -5.09 32.51 -6.29
CA GLU A 13 -6.24 32.41 -7.19
C GLU A 13 -5.70 32.41 -8.63
N GLY A 14 -5.72 31.23 -9.27
CA GLY A 14 -5.39 31.09 -10.69
C GLY A 14 -4.36 30.00 -11.01
N VAL A 15 -4.61 28.74 -10.63
CA VAL A 15 -4.05 27.60 -11.38
C VAL A 15 -5.09 27.21 -12.41
N ASN A 16 -4.99 27.73 -13.63
CA ASN A 16 -5.43 27.07 -14.85
C ASN A 16 -4.97 27.85 -16.11
N ASP A 17 -4.64 27.09 -17.15
CA ASP A 17 -4.42 27.49 -18.55
C ASP A 17 -3.09 28.14 -18.97
N GLY A 18 -2.25 27.31 -19.61
CA GLY A 18 -1.96 27.50 -21.03
C GLY A 18 -0.91 28.54 -21.45
N SER A 19 0.21 28.02 -21.96
CA SER A 19 0.91 28.54 -23.15
C SER A 19 1.23 30.04 -23.22
N GLY A 20 2.51 30.40 -23.02
CA GLY A 20 3.00 31.73 -23.37
C GLY A 20 4.51 31.86 -23.31
N SER A 21 5.17 31.57 -24.42
CA SER A 21 6.52 32.03 -24.71
C SER A 21 6.59 33.56 -24.63
N ALA A 22 7.43 34.12 -23.78
CA ALA A 22 7.93 35.48 -23.94
C ALA A 22 9.33 35.62 -23.30
N THR A 23 10.35 35.51 -24.15
CA THR A 23 11.68 36.08 -23.93
C THR A 23 11.53 37.59 -23.70
N SER A 24 12.13 38.13 -22.63
CA SER A 24 12.56 39.53 -22.62
C SER A 24 13.76 39.70 -21.70
N THR A 25 14.87 40.03 -22.34
CA THR A 25 16.16 40.43 -21.77
C THR A 25 16.13 41.89 -21.30
N ASN A 26 16.88 42.13 -20.21
CA ASN A 26 17.50 43.39 -19.76
C ASN A 26 16.59 44.54 -19.28
N ASP A 27 16.79 45.03 -18.05
CA ASP A 27 17.50 46.30 -17.82
C ASP A 27 17.76 46.59 -16.32
N GLU A 28 18.74 47.46 -16.09
CA GLU A 28 19.43 47.77 -14.84
C GLU A 28 18.56 48.46 -13.78
N ALA A 29 18.94 48.30 -12.49
CA ALA A 29 18.64 49.27 -11.46
C ALA A 29 19.89 49.58 -10.64
N LYS A 30 20.43 50.75 -10.95
CA LYS A 30 21.54 51.46 -10.33
C LYS A 30 21.18 52.00 -8.94
N GLU A 31 22.16 51.95 -8.05
CA GLU A 31 22.52 52.81 -6.91
C GLU A 31 21.56 53.89 -6.33
N GLY A 32 21.65 54.02 -4.99
CA GLY A 32 21.41 55.25 -4.21
C GLY A 32 21.36 54.93 -2.71
N ALA A 33 22.50 54.95 -1.98
CA ALA A 33 23.01 56.08 -1.19
C ALA A 33 22.05 56.49 -0.04
N GLY A 34 22.42 56.57 1.23
CA GLY A 34 23.67 56.40 1.94
C GLY A 34 23.48 56.94 3.37
N GLU A 35 24.31 56.52 4.32
CA GLU A 35 24.73 57.42 5.39
C GLU A 35 26.16 57.04 5.80
N THR A 36 27.07 57.77 5.18
CA THR A 36 28.45 57.96 5.59
C THR A 36 28.47 58.62 6.97
N SER A 37 29.18 58.04 7.94
CA SER A 37 29.83 58.81 9.00
C SER A 37 31.32 58.74 8.74
N GLU A 38 31.82 59.82 8.15
CA GLU A 38 33.23 60.04 7.87
C GLU A 38 33.84 60.81 9.04
N SER A 39 34.84 60.21 9.66
CA SER A 39 35.88 60.89 10.42
C SER A 39 37.01 59.86 10.54
N GLY A 40 38.24 60.09 10.13
CA GLY A 40 38.93 61.26 9.66
C GLY A 40 40.39 60.83 9.53
N LYS A 41 41.07 61.36 8.52
CA LYS A 41 42.48 61.16 8.22
C LYS A 41 43.37 61.22 9.49
N GLY A 42 44.05 60.12 9.81
CA GLY A 42 45.02 60.09 10.91
C GLY A 42 45.89 58.86 10.81
N SER A 43 47.19 59.06 10.83
CA SER A 43 48.22 58.01 10.92
C SER A 43 47.85 56.94 11.96
N GLY A 44 47.45 55.76 11.52
CA GLY A 44 47.22 54.57 12.34
C GLY A 44 47.89 53.40 11.66
N GLY A 45 48.91 52.82 12.29
CA GLY A 45 49.76 51.81 11.67
C GLY A 45 49.00 50.53 11.29
N ALA A 46 49.66 49.65 10.54
CA ALA A 46 49.20 48.29 10.18
C ALA A 46 48.64 47.45 11.35
N THR A 47 48.77 47.93 12.59
CA THR A 47 48.19 47.40 13.82
C THR A 47 46.67 47.56 13.91
N ASP A 48 46.08 48.69 13.46
CA ASP A 48 44.61 48.92 13.55
C ASP A 48 43.83 48.02 12.58
N ASP A 49 44.33 47.86 11.35
CA ASP A 49 43.78 46.91 10.39
C ASP A 49 43.89 45.46 10.88
N ALA A 50 45.03 45.10 11.49
CA ALA A 50 45.24 43.77 12.04
C ALA A 50 44.25 43.44 13.17
N ASP A 51 43.90 44.42 14.01
CA ASP A 51 42.94 44.22 15.10
C ASP A 51 41.49 44.17 14.59
N HIS A 52 41.15 44.93 13.53
CA HIS A 52 39.89 44.78 12.82
C HIS A 52 39.73 43.36 12.22
N TRP A 53 40.74 42.84 11.52
CA TRP A 53 40.68 41.49 10.94
C TRP A 53 40.60 40.38 12.00
N LYS A 54 41.32 40.51 13.13
CA LYS A 54 41.19 39.58 14.27
C LYS A 54 39.78 39.60 14.87
N ALA A 55 39.17 40.78 15.01
CA ALA A 55 37.81 40.90 15.52
C ALA A 55 36.79 40.24 14.56
N GLN A 56 36.96 40.40 13.25
CA GLN A 56 36.12 39.73 12.25
C GLN A 56 36.32 38.21 12.26
N ALA A 57 37.56 37.73 12.36
CA ALA A 57 37.88 36.31 12.46
C ALA A 57 37.16 35.65 13.66
N ARG A 58 37.20 36.29 14.84
CA ARG A 58 36.47 35.81 16.02
C ARG A 58 34.95 35.79 15.82
N LYS A 59 34.38 36.78 15.12
CA LYS A 59 32.94 36.81 14.79
C LYS A 59 32.57 35.65 13.86
N TRP A 60 33.41 35.36 12.87
CA TRP A 60 33.17 34.27 11.91
C TRP A 60 33.35 32.91 12.56
N GLU A 61 34.34 32.76 13.44
CA GLU A 61 34.51 31.55 14.25
C GLU A 61 33.28 31.29 15.13
N LYS A 62 32.74 32.33 15.79
CA LYS A 62 31.51 32.22 16.58
C LYS A 62 30.31 31.82 15.71
N ARG A 63 30.12 32.46 14.55
CA ARG A 63 29.03 32.12 13.62
C ARG A 63 29.17 30.72 13.02
N ALA A 64 30.38 30.28 12.74
CA ALA A 64 30.63 28.92 12.23
C ALA A 64 30.24 27.86 13.27
N LYS A 65 30.61 28.08 14.55
CA LYS A 65 30.20 27.21 15.66
C LYS A 65 28.68 27.20 15.86
N GLU A 66 28.04 28.36 15.81
CA GLU A 66 26.58 28.47 15.91
C GLU A 66 25.87 27.74 14.76
N ASN A 67 26.31 27.94 13.51
CA ASN A 67 25.77 27.26 12.34
C ASN A 67 25.99 25.75 12.39
N GLN A 68 27.17 25.30 12.86
CA GLN A 68 27.44 23.87 13.05
C GLN A 68 26.47 23.28 14.07
N SER A 69 26.27 23.93 15.22
CA SER A 69 25.34 23.44 16.25
C SER A 69 23.88 23.42 15.75
N ALA A 70 23.49 24.37 14.89
CA ALA A 70 22.17 24.38 14.28
C ALA A 70 22.00 23.23 13.26
N ALA A 71 23.04 22.96 12.46
CA ALA A 71 23.04 21.84 11.52
C ALA A 71 22.97 20.48 12.24
N GLU A 72 23.68 20.32 13.36
CA GLU A 72 23.62 19.11 14.19
C GLU A 72 22.21 18.89 14.76
N LYS A 73 21.57 19.94 15.30
CA LYS A 73 20.19 19.86 15.81
C LYS A 73 19.16 19.57 14.72
N LEU A 74 19.36 20.09 13.51
CA LEU A 74 18.51 19.77 12.36
C LEU A 74 18.63 18.30 11.98
N LYS A 75 19.85 17.77 11.89
CA LYS A 75 20.09 16.34 11.63
C LYS A 75 19.47 15.45 12.69
N GLU A 76 19.64 15.78 13.97
CA GLU A 76 19.05 15.02 15.07
C GLU A 76 17.52 14.97 14.98
N ARG A 77 16.87 16.08 14.62
CA ARG A 77 15.42 16.13 14.39
C ARG A 77 15.00 15.31 13.18
N GLU A 78 15.70 15.43 12.06
CA GLU A 78 15.41 14.65 10.86
C GLU A 78 15.55 13.15 11.12
N ASP A 79 16.56 12.74 11.88
CA ASP A 79 16.78 11.33 12.20
C ASP A 79 15.74 10.80 13.21
N ALA A 80 15.35 11.63 14.19
CA ALA A 80 14.22 11.33 15.07
C ALA A 80 12.90 11.20 14.29
N GLU A 81 12.59 12.14 13.41
CA GLU A 81 11.39 12.11 12.56
C GLU A 81 11.38 10.89 11.64
N LYS A 82 12.51 10.56 10.99
CA LYS A 82 12.64 9.32 10.20
C LYS A 82 12.38 8.08 11.05
N SER A 83 12.91 8.03 12.27
CA SER A 83 12.68 6.89 13.18
C SER A 83 11.20 6.79 13.60
N GLU A 84 10.54 7.91 13.84
CA GLU A 84 9.11 7.93 14.16
C GLU A 84 8.24 7.55 12.95
N LEU A 85 8.59 8.02 11.75
CA LEU A 85 7.92 7.64 10.50
C LEU A 85 8.05 6.14 10.24
N GLN A 86 9.23 5.55 10.40
CA GLN A 86 9.41 4.10 10.27
C GLN A 86 8.52 3.33 11.24
N LYS A 87 8.46 3.76 12.52
CA LYS A 87 7.55 3.14 13.51
C LYS A 87 6.08 3.35 13.16
N ALA A 88 5.72 4.48 12.56
CA ALA A 88 4.35 4.74 12.12
C ALA A 88 3.98 3.87 10.91
N GLU A 89 4.89 3.71 9.95
CA GLU A 89 4.74 2.84 8.79
C GLU A 89 4.59 1.37 9.21
N GLU A 90 5.41 0.88 10.15
CA GLU A 90 5.29 -0.47 10.69
C GLU A 90 3.92 -0.70 11.35
N ARG A 91 3.46 0.25 12.18
CA ARG A 91 2.13 0.18 12.80
C ARG A 91 1.00 0.23 11.77
N LEU A 92 1.14 1.06 10.73
CA LEU A 92 0.17 1.11 9.65
C LEU A 92 0.15 -0.20 8.85
N ALA A 93 1.32 -0.77 8.54
CA ALA A 93 1.42 -2.05 7.84
C ALA A 93 0.81 -3.18 8.67
N GLU A 94 1.04 -3.21 9.98
CA GLU A 94 0.41 -4.17 10.89
C GLU A 94 -1.11 -3.98 10.97
N ALA A 95 -1.59 -2.74 11.10
CA ALA A 95 -3.01 -2.42 11.13
C ALA A 95 -3.71 -2.78 9.81
N VAL A 96 -3.07 -2.54 8.66
CA VAL A 96 -3.59 -2.93 7.35
C VAL A 96 -3.68 -4.44 7.24
N LYS A 97 -2.65 -5.20 7.65
CA LYS A 97 -2.70 -6.67 7.66
C LYS A 97 -3.84 -7.21 8.53
N ALA A 98 -3.96 -6.68 9.76
CA ALA A 98 -5.04 -7.07 10.67
C ALA A 98 -6.42 -6.76 10.09
N ARG A 99 -6.56 -5.60 9.42
CA ARG A 99 -7.81 -5.22 8.74
C ARG A 99 -8.13 -6.17 7.58
N THR A 100 -7.16 -6.45 6.69
CA THR A 100 -7.38 -7.35 5.56
C THR A 100 -7.70 -8.77 6.01
N ASP A 101 -7.11 -9.22 7.12
CA ASP A 101 -7.41 -10.54 7.69
C ASP A 101 -8.85 -10.60 8.20
N VAL A 102 -9.32 -9.56 8.90
CA VAL A 102 -10.70 -9.47 9.38
C VAL A 102 -11.69 -9.38 8.22
N GLU A 103 -11.41 -8.54 7.22
CA GLU A 103 -12.24 -8.42 6.01
C GLU A 103 -12.35 -9.76 5.28
N SER A 104 -11.24 -10.50 5.14
CA SER A 104 -11.27 -11.84 4.50
C SER A 104 -12.12 -12.86 5.29
N ARG A 105 -12.06 -12.82 6.62
CA ARG A 105 -12.85 -13.71 7.50
C ARG A 105 -14.33 -13.35 7.42
N LEU A 106 -14.64 -12.07 7.37
CA LEU A 106 -16.00 -11.58 7.24
C LEU A 106 -16.60 -12.01 5.89
N ALA A 107 -15.89 -11.78 4.78
CA ALA A 107 -16.32 -12.23 3.45
C ALA A 107 -16.53 -13.75 3.39
N ARG A 108 -15.62 -14.55 3.96
CA ARG A 108 -15.81 -16.01 4.10
C ARG A 108 -17.10 -16.34 4.85
N SER A 109 -17.36 -15.66 5.97
CA SER A 109 -18.54 -15.92 6.79
C SER A 109 -19.84 -15.51 6.12
N GLU A 110 -19.86 -14.40 5.37
CA GLU A 110 -21.03 -13.94 4.61
C GLU A 110 -21.39 -14.95 3.52
N ILE A 111 -20.40 -15.38 2.73
CA ILE A 111 -20.58 -16.40 1.69
C ILE A 111 -21.03 -17.73 2.32
N ALA A 112 -20.49 -18.11 3.47
CA ALA A 112 -20.91 -19.32 4.15
C ALA A 112 -22.40 -19.29 4.51
N LEU A 113 -22.90 -18.15 5.02
CA LEU A 113 -24.31 -17.96 5.35
C LEU A 113 -25.19 -17.99 4.09
N GLU A 114 -24.75 -17.36 2.99
CA GLU A 114 -25.49 -17.35 1.71
C GLU A 114 -25.72 -18.77 1.15
N PHE A 115 -24.72 -19.63 1.23
CA PHE A 115 -24.76 -20.99 0.67
C PHE A 115 -25.10 -22.08 1.69
N GLY A 116 -25.33 -21.71 2.96
CA GLY A 116 -25.67 -22.64 4.04
C GLY A 116 -24.53 -23.58 4.42
N LEU A 117 -23.29 -23.12 4.31
CA LEU A 117 -22.09 -23.87 4.68
C LEU A 117 -21.84 -23.77 6.19
N SER A 118 -21.26 -24.83 6.76
CA SER A 118 -20.78 -24.76 8.14
C SER A 118 -19.56 -23.84 8.23
N LYS A 119 -19.35 -23.23 9.41
CA LYS A 119 -18.17 -22.38 9.66
C LYS A 119 -16.85 -23.15 9.41
N SER A 120 -16.82 -24.43 9.79
CA SER A 120 -15.65 -25.29 9.59
C SER A 120 -15.35 -25.51 8.10
N ASP A 121 -16.38 -25.74 7.29
CA ASP A 121 -16.21 -25.94 5.85
C ASP A 121 -15.79 -24.64 5.15
N ALA A 122 -16.34 -23.51 5.60
CA ALA A 122 -15.99 -22.20 5.07
C ALA A 122 -14.51 -21.87 5.31
N ASP A 123 -14.00 -22.12 6.52
CA ASP A 123 -12.58 -21.87 6.85
C ASP A 123 -11.62 -22.81 6.11
N MET A 124 -12.06 -24.04 5.79
CA MET A 124 -11.20 -25.04 5.13
C MET A 124 -11.20 -24.93 3.61
N PHE A 125 -12.34 -24.59 2.99
CA PHE A 125 -12.50 -24.66 1.54
C PHE A 125 -12.63 -23.30 0.83
N LEU A 126 -13.03 -22.23 1.52
CA LEU A 126 -13.19 -20.92 0.90
C LEU A 126 -11.90 -20.12 1.00
N HIS A 127 -11.27 -19.87 -0.14
CA HIS A 127 -10.00 -19.14 -0.19
C HIS A 127 -9.84 -18.41 -1.52
N GLY A 128 -9.03 -17.35 -1.53
CA GLY A 128 -8.79 -16.53 -2.71
C GLY A 128 -9.67 -15.30 -2.75
N SER A 129 -10.07 -14.88 -3.96
CA SER A 129 -10.93 -13.72 -4.13
C SER A 129 -12.38 -14.00 -3.72
N GLU A 130 -13.18 -12.97 -3.48
CA GLU A 130 -14.60 -13.11 -3.13
C GLU A 130 -15.38 -13.91 -4.20
N GLU A 131 -15.06 -13.68 -5.48
CA GLU A 131 -15.68 -14.40 -6.59
C GLU A 131 -15.29 -15.89 -6.59
N ASP A 132 -14.02 -16.20 -6.35
CA ASP A 132 -13.56 -17.59 -6.23
C ASP A 132 -14.26 -18.30 -5.07
N MET A 133 -14.37 -17.62 -3.91
CA MET A 133 -15.07 -18.14 -2.73
C MET A 133 -16.54 -18.42 -3.03
N ARG A 134 -17.24 -17.53 -3.76
CA ARG A 134 -18.63 -17.78 -4.17
C ARG A 134 -18.75 -18.99 -5.09
N GLN A 135 -17.85 -19.16 -6.05
CA GLN A 135 -17.87 -20.31 -6.96
C GLN A 135 -17.58 -21.63 -6.22
N GLN A 136 -16.63 -21.62 -5.29
CA GLN A 136 -16.32 -22.75 -4.40
C GLN A 136 -17.54 -23.09 -3.53
N ALA A 137 -18.13 -22.10 -2.87
CA ALA A 137 -19.31 -22.26 -2.04
C ALA A 137 -20.49 -22.86 -2.82
N LYS A 138 -20.72 -22.37 -4.05
CA LYS A 138 -21.75 -22.90 -4.95
C LYS A 138 -21.52 -24.38 -5.28
N LYS A 139 -20.29 -24.78 -5.60
CA LYS A 139 -19.94 -26.19 -5.88
C LYS A 139 -20.15 -27.07 -4.65
N LEU A 140 -19.74 -26.61 -3.47
CA LEU A 140 -19.93 -27.33 -2.21
C LEU A 140 -21.42 -27.49 -1.86
N ALA A 141 -22.21 -26.44 -2.03
CA ALA A 141 -23.65 -26.49 -1.80
C ALA A 141 -24.35 -27.47 -2.77
N GLN A 142 -23.91 -27.54 -4.03
CA GLN A 142 -24.40 -28.53 -5.00
C GLN A 142 -24.03 -29.96 -4.59
N LEU A 143 -22.80 -30.18 -4.12
CA LEU A 143 -22.34 -31.47 -3.62
C LEU A 143 -23.10 -31.90 -2.36
N GLY A 144 -23.28 -30.99 -1.39
CA GLY A 144 -24.07 -31.27 -0.17
C GLY A 144 -25.52 -31.63 -0.49
N LYS A 145 -26.11 -31.04 -1.53
CA LYS A 145 -27.46 -31.39 -2.00
C LYS A 145 -27.50 -32.76 -2.69
N SER A 146 -26.47 -33.15 -3.43
CA SER A 146 -26.43 -34.46 -4.08
C SER A 146 -26.13 -35.59 -3.08
N THR A 147 -25.33 -35.33 -2.03
CA THR A 147 -25.03 -36.30 -0.96
C THR A 147 -26.12 -36.37 0.12
N GLY A 148 -26.86 -35.27 0.34
CA GLY A 148 -28.03 -35.22 1.22
C GLY A 148 -29.26 -35.95 0.67
N SER A 149 -29.22 -36.38 -0.60
CA SER A 149 -30.10 -37.43 -1.10
C SER A 149 -29.76 -38.72 -0.36
N LYS A 150 -30.51 -39.00 0.71
CA LYS A 150 -30.62 -40.32 1.35
C LYS A 150 -30.84 -41.38 0.28
N GLY A 151 -29.77 -41.93 -0.29
CA GLY A 151 -29.90 -42.78 -1.47
C GLY A 151 -28.66 -42.98 -2.32
N SER A 152 -27.56 -42.22 -2.15
CA SER A 152 -26.28 -42.74 -2.63
C SER A 152 -25.82 -43.80 -1.66
N ALA A 153 -26.43 -44.98 -1.77
CA ALA A 153 -25.86 -46.21 -1.27
C ALA A 153 -24.37 -46.15 -1.62
N ALA A 154 -23.50 -46.19 -0.62
CA ALA A 154 -22.16 -46.66 -0.84
C ALA A 154 -22.33 -47.90 -1.71
N SER A 155 -21.82 -47.86 -2.94
CA SER A 155 -21.84 -49.03 -3.79
C SER A 155 -21.26 -50.13 -2.93
N ASP A 156 -22.12 -51.09 -2.59
CA ASP A 156 -21.77 -52.15 -1.68
C ASP A 156 -20.45 -52.72 -2.21
N PRO A 157 -19.37 -52.79 -1.43
CA PRO A 157 -18.12 -53.38 -1.91
C PRO A 157 -18.33 -54.83 -2.41
N TYR A 158 -19.49 -55.43 -2.13
CA TYR A 158 -19.96 -56.71 -2.63
C TYR A 158 -20.88 -56.65 -3.86
N GLN A 159 -21.10 -55.49 -4.49
CA GLN A 159 -21.91 -55.38 -5.73
C GLN A 159 -21.26 -56.05 -6.96
N GLY A 160 -20.01 -56.50 -6.85
CA GLY A 160 -19.38 -57.41 -7.82
C GLY A 160 -19.35 -58.88 -7.36
N ARG A 161 -20.04 -59.21 -6.26
CA ARG A 161 -20.00 -60.51 -5.59
C ARG A 161 -21.37 -61.18 -5.50
N GLU A 162 -22.31 -60.74 -6.33
CA GLU A 162 -23.55 -61.48 -6.52
C GLU A 162 -23.26 -62.83 -7.20
N SER A 163 -23.78 -63.86 -6.53
CA SER A 163 -23.83 -65.27 -6.90
C SER A 163 -23.69 -65.53 -8.41
N GLY A 164 -22.65 -66.28 -8.80
CA GLY A 164 -22.25 -66.58 -10.20
C GLY A 164 -23.25 -67.39 -11.04
N SER A 165 -24.54 -67.26 -10.78
CA SER A 165 -25.63 -67.83 -11.57
C SER A 165 -26.25 -66.84 -12.57
N SER A 166 -26.22 -65.52 -12.33
CA SER A 166 -26.73 -64.51 -13.29
C SER A 166 -25.68 -64.19 -14.35
N SER A 167 -24.46 -63.88 -13.92
CA SER A 167 -23.32 -63.57 -14.81
C SER A 167 -22.97 -64.71 -15.78
N ARG A 168 -23.24 -65.96 -15.38
CA ARG A 168 -23.06 -67.14 -16.25
C ARG A 168 -24.12 -67.21 -17.36
N LYS A 169 -25.38 -66.87 -17.05
CA LYS A 169 -26.46 -66.80 -18.05
C LYS A 169 -26.27 -65.65 -19.02
N ASP A 170 -25.75 -64.52 -18.52
CA ASP A 170 -25.42 -63.38 -19.37
C ASP A 170 -24.25 -63.73 -20.31
N ALA A 171 -23.22 -64.43 -19.82
CA ALA A 171 -22.12 -64.92 -20.63
C ALA A 171 -22.56 -65.97 -21.68
N GLU A 172 -23.48 -66.88 -21.31
CA GLU A 172 -24.06 -67.86 -22.24
C GLU A 172 -24.91 -67.18 -23.33
N SER A 173 -25.73 -66.19 -22.96
CA SER A 173 -26.52 -65.41 -23.92
C SER A 173 -25.66 -64.57 -24.87
N TRP A 174 -24.52 -64.07 -24.39
CA TRP A 174 -23.54 -63.36 -25.21
C TRP A 174 -22.83 -64.33 -26.17
N ALA A 175 -22.47 -65.52 -25.70
CA ALA A 175 -21.87 -66.56 -26.52
C ALA A 175 -22.82 -67.05 -27.63
N GLU A 176 -24.10 -67.28 -27.32
CA GLU A 176 -25.11 -67.66 -28.32
C GLU A 176 -25.29 -66.60 -29.40
N ARG A 177 -25.21 -65.32 -29.01
CA ARG A 177 -25.35 -64.18 -29.91
C ARG A 177 -24.13 -63.94 -30.79
N LEU A 178 -22.97 -64.44 -30.39
CA LEU A 178 -21.69 -64.28 -31.10
C LEU A 178 -21.35 -65.49 -31.97
N LEU A 179 -21.71 -66.70 -31.52
CA LEU A 179 -21.49 -67.95 -32.27
C LEU A 179 -22.63 -68.31 -33.21
N GLY A 180 -23.75 -67.56 -33.20
CA GLY A 180 -24.81 -67.65 -34.19
C GLY A 180 -25.23 -69.10 -34.45
N SER A 181 -25.80 -69.76 -33.45
CA SER A 181 -26.32 -71.12 -33.66
C SER A 181 -27.49 -71.06 -34.64
N ALA A 182 -27.21 -71.52 -35.86
CA ALA A 182 -28.20 -71.82 -36.88
C ALA A 182 -29.29 -72.73 -36.29
N HIS A 183 -30.55 -72.34 -36.49
CA HIS A 183 -31.70 -73.23 -36.47
C HIS A 183 -31.95 -73.71 -37.90
#